data_AF-A0A961IB26-F1
#
_entry.id   AF-A0A961IB26-F1
#
_cell.length_a   1.000
_cell.length_b   1.000
_cell.length_c   1.000
_cell.angle_alpha   90.00
_cell.angle_beta   90.00
_cell.angle_gamma   90.00
#
_symmetry.space_group_name_H-M   'P 1'
#
loop_
_entity.id
_entity.type
_entity.pdbx_description
1 polymer ?
#
loop_
_entity_poly.entity_id
_entity_poly.type
_entity_poly.pdbx_seq_one_letter_code
_entity_poly.pdbx_strand_id
1 'polypeptide(L)'
;MAAPSASCEHPAPGAFPESDGNTRFTVWAPYAEAVHVEIYAPDGHTVTRRTPLYPLGVNRFHPGYFTGHVSDAPPGTLYKLQLHGADKRVSRPDPAARRQPLGVHGPSEVIASISSTVKIA
;
A
#
# COMPACT_ATOMS: atom_id res chain seq x y z
N MET A 1 21.52 -12.63 28.09
CA MET A 1 21.23 -11.69 26.99
C MET A 1 20.42 -12.46 25.97
N ALA A 2 19.10 -12.23 25.89
CA ALA A 2 18.27 -12.86 24.87
C ALA A 2 18.49 -12.14 23.54
N ALA A 3 18.77 -12.89 22.47
CA ALA A 3 18.75 -12.34 21.12
C ALA A 3 17.33 -11.79 20.84
N PRO A 4 17.18 -10.65 20.14
CA PRO A 4 15.87 -10.26 19.67
C PRO A 4 15.36 -11.39 18.76
N SER A 5 14.23 -12.00 19.15
CA SER A 5 13.47 -12.87 18.27
C SER A 5 13.13 -12.05 17.02
N ALA A 6 13.82 -12.31 15.93
CA ALA A 6 13.45 -11.77 14.63
C ALA A 6 12.12 -12.43 14.25
N SER A 7 11.01 -11.81 14.65
CA SER A 7 9.73 -12.06 14.02
C SER A 7 9.93 -11.78 12.54
N CYS A 8 9.85 -12.83 11.73
CA CYS A 8 9.82 -12.74 10.28
C CYS A 8 8.44 -12.18 9.89
N GLU A 9 8.16 -10.94 10.26
CA GLU A 9 6.90 -10.28 9.93
C GLU A 9 7.13 -9.40 8.71
N HIS A 10 6.81 -9.95 7.55
CA HIS A 10 6.73 -9.16 6.34
C HIS A 10 5.59 -8.14 6.49
N PRO A 11 5.75 -6.92 5.98
CA PRO A 11 4.65 -5.97 5.93
C PRO A 11 3.51 -6.61 5.10
N ALA A 12 2.34 -6.77 5.70
CA ALA A 12 1.19 -7.34 5.01
C ALA A 12 0.82 -6.48 3.78
N PRO A 13 0.44 -7.08 2.64
CA PRO A 13 0.02 -6.34 1.45
C PRO A 13 -1.23 -5.49 1.69
N GLY A 14 -1.31 -4.36 0.99
CA GLY A 14 -2.40 -3.39 1.06
C GLY A 14 -1.99 -2.07 1.71
N ALA A 15 -2.99 -1.27 2.07
CA ALA A 15 -2.83 0.02 2.75
C ALA A 15 -3.09 -0.09 4.27
N PHE A 16 -2.12 0.32 5.08
CA PHE A 16 -2.19 0.29 6.54
C PHE A 16 -1.90 1.68 7.10
N PRO A 17 -2.95 2.41 7.54
CA PRO A 17 -2.79 3.67 8.27
C PRO A 17 -1.98 3.48 9.54
N GLU A 18 -1.09 4.42 9.81
CA GLU A 18 -0.22 4.47 10.97
C GLU A 18 -0.62 5.65 11.87
N SER A 19 -0.19 5.61 13.13
CA SER A 19 -0.60 6.60 14.15
C SER A 19 -0.05 8.01 13.92
N ASP A 20 0.97 8.14 13.09
CA ASP A 20 1.61 9.41 12.72
C ASP A 20 0.92 10.12 11.54
N GLY A 21 -0.19 9.57 11.04
CA GLY A 21 -0.94 10.10 9.90
C GLY A 21 -0.41 9.64 8.54
N ASN A 22 0.66 8.85 8.51
CA ASN A 22 1.12 8.18 7.31
C ASN A 22 0.28 6.91 7.05
N THR A 23 0.33 6.42 5.82
CA THR A 23 -0.16 5.09 5.48
C THR A 23 0.96 4.32 4.81
N ARG A 24 1.25 3.13 5.33
CA ARG A 24 2.16 2.20 4.68
C ARG A 24 1.43 1.43 3.60
N PHE A 25 1.99 1.44 2.41
CA PHE A 25 1.51 0.67 1.26
C PHE A 25 2.49 -0.45 0.97
N THR A 26 1.99 -1.65 0.75
CA THR A 26 2.79 -2.80 0.34
C THR A 26 2.08 -3.55 -0.77
N VAL A 27 2.78 -3.83 -1.88
CA VAL A 27 2.20 -4.57 -3.02
C VAL A 27 3.22 -5.53 -3.60
N TRP A 28 2.74 -6.68 -4.05
CA TRP A 28 3.51 -7.58 -4.89
C TRP A 28 3.36 -7.22 -6.37
N ALA A 29 4.45 -6.84 -7.01
CA ALA A 29 4.52 -6.45 -8.41
C ALA A 29 5.84 -6.92 -9.03
N PRO A 30 6.06 -8.24 -9.17
CA PRO A 30 7.37 -8.80 -9.54
C PRO A 30 7.86 -8.44 -10.93
N TYR A 31 6.94 -8.03 -11.82
CA TYR A 31 7.24 -7.62 -13.18
C TYR A 31 7.23 -6.09 -13.36
N ALA A 32 7.03 -5.33 -12.28
CA ALA A 32 7.13 -3.88 -12.31
C ALA A 32 8.58 -3.46 -12.06
N GLU A 33 9.05 -2.51 -12.86
CA GLU A 33 10.34 -1.84 -12.68
C GLU A 33 10.22 -0.74 -11.62
N ALA A 34 9.05 -0.11 -11.53
CA ALA A 34 8.74 0.87 -10.49
C ALA A 34 7.24 0.85 -10.13
N VAL A 35 6.94 1.20 -8.89
CA VAL A 35 5.59 1.32 -8.37
C VAL A 35 5.40 2.67 -7.71
N HIS A 36 4.27 3.32 -7.99
CA HIS A 36 3.85 4.54 -7.31
C HIS A 36 2.44 4.37 -6.76
N VAL A 37 2.17 5.02 -5.62
CA VAL A 37 0.81 5.26 -5.13
C VAL A 37 0.33 6.58 -5.74
N GLU A 38 -0.74 6.52 -6.52
CA GLU A 38 -1.46 7.71 -6.99
C GLU A 38 -2.59 8.01 -6.02
N ILE A 39 -2.57 9.19 -5.41
CA ILE A 39 -3.65 9.68 -4.55
C ILE A 39 -4.63 10.47 -5.42
N TYR A 40 -5.92 10.21 -5.24
CA TYR A 40 -7.01 10.83 -5.97
C TYR A 40 -7.72 11.86 -5.09
N ALA A 41 -8.24 12.92 -5.69
CA ALA A 41 -9.18 13.82 -5.07
C ALA A 41 -10.48 13.07 -4.70
N PRO A 42 -11.35 13.64 -3.84
CA PRO A 42 -12.61 13.00 -3.47
C PRO A 42 -13.55 12.71 -4.65
N ASP A 43 -13.34 13.35 -5.80
CA ASP A 43 -14.06 13.06 -7.05
C ASP A 43 -13.74 11.66 -7.62
N GLY A 44 -12.67 11.01 -7.16
CA GLY A 44 -12.24 9.69 -7.63
C GLY A 44 -11.63 9.65 -9.03
N HIS A 45 -11.40 10.82 -9.64
CA HIS A 45 -10.94 10.97 -11.03
C HIS A 45 -9.64 11.76 -11.15
N THR A 46 -9.43 12.76 -10.29
CA THR A 46 -8.30 13.67 -10.37
C THR A 46 -7.14 13.16 -9.52
N VAL A 47 -6.00 12.83 -10.13
CA VAL A 47 -4.77 12.48 -9.39
C VAL A 47 -4.13 13.76 -8.81
N THR A 48 -4.02 13.83 -7.50
CA THR A 48 -3.47 15.00 -6.78
C THR A 48 -1.99 14.82 -6.43
N ARG A 49 -1.55 13.58 -6.18
CA ARG A 49 -0.17 13.28 -5.78
C ARG A 49 0.25 11.89 -6.23
N ARG A 50 1.56 11.72 -6.47
CA ARG A 50 2.20 10.43 -6.72
C ARG A 50 3.39 10.25 -5.79
N THR A 51 3.45 9.12 -5.09
CA THR A 51 4.56 8.81 -4.18
C THR A 51 5.16 7.45 -4.57
N PRO A 52 6.49 7.35 -4.75
CA PRO A 52 7.12 6.08 -5.11
C PRO A 52 7.07 5.08 -3.95
N LEU A 53 6.97 3.80 -4.29
CA LEU A 53 7.27 2.68 -3.39
C LEU A 53 8.62 2.08 -3.79
N TYR A 54 9.30 1.47 -2.83
CA TYR A 54 10.65 0.94 -3.01
C TYR A 54 10.68 -0.58 -2.84
N PRO A 55 11.52 -1.32 -3.59
CA PRO A 55 11.64 -2.76 -3.44
C PRO A 55 11.92 -3.16 -1.98
N LEU A 56 11.10 -4.06 -1.43
CA LEU A 56 11.26 -4.61 -0.10
C LEU A 56 12.30 -5.75 -0.13
N GLY A 57 13.58 -5.37 -0.11
CA GLY A 57 14.70 -6.27 0.12
C GLY A 57 15.21 -7.04 -1.11
N VAL A 58 16.54 -7.21 -1.17
CA VAL A 58 17.28 -8.00 -2.17
C VAL A 58 17.45 -9.47 -1.78
N ASN A 59 16.84 -9.90 -0.67
CA ASN A 59 16.97 -11.26 -0.19
C ASN A 59 16.02 -12.18 -0.96
N ARG A 60 16.56 -13.30 -1.44
CA ARG A 60 15.94 -14.35 -2.26
C ARG A 60 14.58 -14.90 -1.77
N PHE A 61 14.15 -14.52 -0.57
CA PHE A 61 12.89 -14.93 0.02
C PHE A 61 11.70 -14.02 -0.34
N HIS A 62 11.91 -12.77 -0.82
CA HIS A 62 10.81 -11.82 -1.09
C HIS A 62 10.93 -11.06 -2.42
N PRO A 63 11.25 -11.72 -3.55
CA PRO A 63 11.34 -11.04 -4.83
C PRO A 63 10.00 -10.39 -5.22
N GLY A 64 10.06 -9.11 -5.60
CA GLY A 64 8.96 -8.42 -6.27
C GLY A 64 7.98 -7.67 -5.37
N TYR A 65 8.21 -7.59 -4.07
CA TYR A 65 7.44 -6.68 -3.22
C TYR A 65 7.97 -5.25 -3.28
N PHE A 66 7.05 -4.28 -3.30
CA PHE A 66 7.32 -2.87 -3.14
C PHE A 66 6.62 -2.36 -1.89
N THR A 67 7.31 -1.54 -1.10
CA THR A 67 6.76 -0.95 0.13
C THR A 67 7.15 0.52 0.26
N GLY A 68 6.37 1.29 1.01
CA GLY A 68 6.70 2.68 1.33
C GLY A 68 5.65 3.33 2.21
N HIS A 69 6.03 4.44 2.85
CA HIS A 69 5.14 5.26 3.65
C HIS A 69 4.72 6.47 2.81
N VAL A 70 3.42 6.71 2.74
CA VAL A 70 2.85 7.87 2.05
C VAL A 70 2.25 8.78 3.11
N SER A 71 2.75 10.01 3.19
CA SER A 71 2.23 11.01 4.13
C SER A 71 0.83 11.45 3.77
N ASP A 72 0.06 11.98 4.74
CA ASP A 72 -1.25 12.59 4.49
C ASP A 72 -2.20 11.71 3.67
N ALA A 73 -2.19 10.40 3.95
CA ALA A 73 -3.07 9.43 3.30
C ALA A 73 -3.96 8.73 4.34
N PRO A 74 -4.75 9.46 5.14
CA PRO A 74 -5.57 8.90 6.22
C PRO A 74 -6.70 7.98 5.68
N PRO A 75 -7.44 7.29 6.57
CA PRO A 75 -8.67 6.60 6.18
C PRO A 75 -9.62 7.48 5.36
N GLY A 76 -10.23 6.91 4.32
CA GLY A 76 -11.03 7.63 3.31
C GLY A 76 -10.24 8.08 2.08
N THR A 77 -8.90 8.02 2.11
CA THR A 77 -8.07 8.39 0.97
C THR A 77 -8.28 7.44 -0.21
N LEU A 78 -8.58 7.99 -1.38
CA LEU A 78 -8.71 7.26 -2.62
C LEU A 78 -7.36 7.11 -3.31
N TYR A 79 -7.02 5.91 -3.77
CA TYR A 79 -5.74 5.62 -4.40
C TYR A 79 -5.80 4.57 -5.51
N LYS A 80 -4.81 4.60 -6.41
CA LYS A 80 -4.46 3.48 -7.28
C LYS A 80 -2.96 3.21 -7.22
N LEU A 81 -2.59 1.99 -7.57
CA LEU A 81 -1.19 1.61 -7.76
C LEU A 81 -0.84 1.76 -9.22
N GLN A 82 0.14 2.60 -9.49
CA GLN A 82 0.66 2.80 -10.82
C GLN A 82 1.92 1.97 -10.99
N LEU A 83 1.83 1.01 -11.90
CA LEU A 83 2.86 0.06 -12.23
C LEU A 83 3.56 0.53 -13.51
N HIS A 84 4.88 0.62 -13.46
CA HIS A 84 5.73 0.86 -14.61
C HIS A 84 6.40 -0.46 -14.95
N GLY A 85 6.20 -0.96 -16.16
CA GLY A 85 6.99 -2.07 -16.73
C GLY A 85 7.66 -1.60 -18.02
N ALA A 86 8.44 -2.49 -18.64
CA ALA A 86 9.31 -2.18 -19.78
C ALA A 86 8.70 -1.25 -20.85
N ASP A 87 7.46 -1.54 -21.30
CA ASP A 87 6.84 -0.81 -22.42
C ASP A 87 5.59 -0.02 -22.04
N LYS A 88 5.15 -0.10 -20.77
CA LYS A 88 3.87 0.50 -20.38
C LYS A 88 3.80 0.94 -18.93
N ARG A 89 3.04 2.01 -18.72
CA ARG A 89 2.63 2.52 -17.42
C ARG A 89 1.14 2.35 -17.27
N VAL A 90 0.71 1.72 -16.18
CA VAL A 90 -0.70 1.40 -15.97
C VAL A 90 -1.11 1.60 -14.52
N SER A 91 -2.25 2.25 -14.31
CA SER A 91 -2.86 2.39 -12.99
C SER A 91 -3.92 1.31 -12.77
N ARG A 92 -3.84 0.64 -11.62
CA ARG A 92 -4.73 -0.44 -11.22
C ARG A 92 -5.23 -0.22 -9.79
N PRO A 93 -6.47 -0.63 -9.46
CA PRO A 93 -6.86 -0.75 -8.07
C PRO A 93 -5.93 -1.73 -7.36
N ASP A 94 -5.78 -1.55 -6.06
CA ASP A 94 -4.98 -2.44 -5.23
C ASP A 94 -5.70 -3.79 -5.02
N PRO A 95 -5.10 -4.93 -5.40
CA PRO A 95 -5.68 -6.25 -5.18
C PRO A 95 -5.90 -6.59 -3.71
N ALA A 96 -5.10 -6.02 -2.81
CA ALA A 96 -5.18 -6.20 -1.38
C ALA A 96 -5.99 -5.09 -0.67
N ALA A 97 -6.67 -4.23 -1.43
CA ALA A 97 -7.52 -3.19 -0.87
C ALA A 97 -8.67 -3.81 -0.06
N ARG A 98 -8.99 -3.18 1.08
CA ARG A 98 -10.13 -3.56 1.91
C ARG A 98 -11.46 -3.02 1.39
N ARG A 99 -11.45 -2.02 0.52
CA ARG A 99 -12.66 -1.38 -0.03
C ARG A 99 -12.42 -0.79 -1.43
N GLN A 100 -13.42 -0.95 -2.30
CA GLN A 100 -13.49 -0.37 -3.66
C GLN A 100 -14.79 0.44 -3.81
N PRO A 101 -14.85 1.70 -3.34
CA PRO A 101 -16.10 2.46 -3.24
C PRO A 101 -16.71 2.82 -4.60
N LEU A 102 -15.89 2.94 -5.65
CA LEU A 102 -16.30 3.37 -6.99
C LEU A 102 -16.25 2.21 -8.01
N GLY A 103 -16.49 0.98 -7.54
CA GLY A 103 -16.46 -0.24 -8.34
C GLY A 103 -15.06 -0.82 -8.55
N VAL A 104 -14.99 -2.01 -9.13
CA VAL A 104 -13.77 -2.83 -9.25
C VAL A 104 -12.67 -2.24 -10.15
N HIS A 105 -12.99 -1.18 -10.91
CA HIS A 105 -12.01 -0.44 -11.72
C HIS A 105 -11.73 0.96 -11.16
N GLY A 106 -12.48 1.37 -10.14
CA GLY A 106 -12.31 2.64 -9.45
C GLY A 106 -11.04 2.68 -8.58
N PRO A 107 -10.72 3.83 -7.98
CA PRO A 107 -9.70 3.89 -6.95
C PRO A 107 -10.11 3.04 -5.74
N SER A 108 -9.10 2.42 -5.14
CA SER A 108 -9.18 1.77 -3.85
C SER A 108 -9.22 2.80 -2.73
N GLU A 109 -9.71 2.43 -1.56
CA GLU A 109 -9.80 3.34 -0.42
C GLU A 109 -9.01 2.83 0.78
N VAL A 110 -8.27 3.74 1.41
CA VAL A 110 -7.61 3.49 2.68
C VAL A 110 -8.68 3.33 3.77
N ILE A 111 -8.66 2.21 4.49
CA ILE A 111 -9.59 1.95 5.59
C ILE A 111 -8.84 1.94 6.91
N ALA A 112 -9.47 2.49 7.95
CA ALA A 112 -8.94 2.49 9.31
C ALA A 112 -8.53 1.08 9.75
N SER A 113 -7.36 0.99 10.37
CA SER A 113 -6.93 -0.26 11.00
C SER A 113 -7.82 -0.50 12.23
N ILE A 114 -8.46 -1.67 12.29
CA ILE A 114 -9.10 -2.11 13.53
C ILE A 114 -7.99 -2.56 14.48
N SER A 115 -7.64 -1.74 15.46
CA SER A 115 -6.79 -2.18 16.55
C SER A 115 -7.61 -3.18 17.39
N SER A 116 -7.32 -4.47 17.24
CA SER A 116 -7.89 -5.52 18.07
C SER A 116 -7.29 -5.42 19.49
N THR A 117 -7.79 -4.47 20.28
CA THR A 117 -7.63 -4.53 21.74
C THR A 117 -8.70 -5.48 22.28
N VAL A 118 -8.41 -6.78 22.26
CA VAL A 118 -9.15 -7.74 23.09
C VAL A 118 -8.64 -7.56 24.51
N LYS A 119 -9.35 -6.78 25.34
CA LYS A 119 -9.21 -6.88 26.79
C LYS A 119 -9.90 -8.17 27.21
N ILE A 120 -9.11 -9.24 27.34
CA ILE A 120 -9.54 -10.42 28.10
C ILE A 120 -9.54 -9.97 29.57
N ALA A 121 -10.73 -9.88 30.15
CA ALA A 121 -10.93 -9.71 31.58
C ALA A 121 -10.91 -11.07 32.29
#